data_AF-A0A7H4PI90-F1
#
_entry.id   AF-A0A7H4PI90-F1
#
_cell.length_a   1.000
_cell.length_b   1.000
_cell.length_c   1.000
_cell.angle_alpha   90.00
_cell.angle_beta   90.00
_cell.angle_gamma   90.00
#
_symmetry.space_group_name_H-M   'P 1'
#
loop_
_entity.id
_entity.type
_entity.pdbx_description
1 polymer ?
#
loop_
_entity_poly.entity_id
_entity_poly.type
_entity_poly.pdbx_seq_one_letter_code
_entity_poly.pdbx_strand_id
1 'polypeptide(L)' 'MALQNGVHLLDFASGELTLLHHPEADRPFNRLNDGKVDRQGRFLFGSMDMREEEPSGALYRLDADLSLHVLKKKYHRL' A
#
# COMPACT_ATOMS: atom_id res chain seq x y z
N MET A 1 2.88 -5.90 -6.02
CA MET A 1 1.42 -5.97 -5.77
C MET A 1 1.14 -5.52 -4.34
N ALA A 2 0.00 -4.88 -4.08
CA ALA A 2 -0.42 -4.56 -2.71
C ALA A 2 -1.37 -5.65 -2.21
N LEU A 3 -1.05 -6.25 -1.07
CA LEU A 3 -1.87 -7.25 -0.37
C LEU A 3 -2.21 -6.71 1.03
N GLN A 4 -3.14 -7.37 1.73
CA GLN A 4 -3.62 -6.91 3.03
C GLN A 4 -2.49 -6.59 4.03
N ASN A 5 -1.40 -7.38 4.01
CA ASN A 5 -0.26 -7.29 4.92
C ASN A 5 0.99 -6.63 4.30
N GLY A 6 0.87 -5.94 3.17
CA GLY A 6 1.99 -5.21 2.59
C GLY A 6 2.14 -5.29 1.08
N VAL A 7 3.17 -4.61 0.59
CA VAL A 7 3.57 -4.61 -0.82
C VAL A 7 4.57 -5.73 -1.05
N HIS A 8 4.29 -6.58 -2.03
CA HIS A 8 5.10 -7.74 -2.35
C HIS A 8 5.59 -7.70 -3.81
N LEU A 9 6.78 -8.26 -4.05
CA LEU A 9 7.18 -8.72 -5.39
C LEU A 9 6.59 -10.11 -5.63
N LEU A 10 6.13 -10.34 -6.85
CA LEU A 10 5.71 -11.66 -7.33
C LEU A 10 6.77 -12.16 -8.30
N ASP A 11 7.36 -13.30 -8.00
CA ASP A 11 8.09 -14.07 -9.00
C ASP A 11 7.07 -14.81 -9.88
N PHE A 12 7.03 -14.51 -11.18
CA PHE A 12 6.06 -15.10 -12.10
C PHE A 12 6.39 -16.54 -12.51
N ALA A 13 7.63 -17.00 -12.32
CA ALA A 13 8.05 -18.36 -12.63
C ALA A 13 7.72 -19.32 -11.49
N SER A 14 8.00 -18.91 -10.24
CA SER A 14 7.76 -19.74 -9.04
C SER A 14 6.41 -19.47 -8.36
N GLY A 15 5.83 -18.29 -8.57
CA GLY A 15 4.67 -17.79 -7.82
C GLY A 15 5.01 -17.28 -6.42
N GLU A 16 6.29 -17.18 -6.06
CA GLU A 16 6.72 -16.74 -4.73
C GLU A 16 6.43 -15.25 -4.52
N LEU A 17 6.01 -14.91 -3.30
CA LEU A 17 5.80 -13.54 -2.86
C LEU A 17 6.88 -13.11 -1.86
N THR A 18 7.62 -12.06 -2.20
CA THR A 18 8.61 -11.44 -1.30
C THR A 18 8.06 -10.12 -0.77
N LEU A 19 7.95 -9.99 0.56
CA LEU A 19 7.54 -8.74 1.19
C LEU A 19 8.61 -7.66 0.98
N LEU A 20 8.23 -6.53 0.40
CA LEU A 20 9.08 -5.34 0.27
C LEU A 20 8.82 -4.32 1.37
N HIS A 21 7.54 -4.00 1.60
CA HIS A 21 7.13 -2.95 2.52
C HIS A 21 5.84 -3.32 3.24
N HIS A 22 5.77 -3.05 4.54
CA HIS A 22 4.54 -3.13 5.32
C HIS A 22 4.29 -1.79 6.05
N PRO A 23 3.81 -0.76 5.33
CA PRO A 23 3.84 0.63 5.81
C PRO A 23 2.92 0.92 7.01
N GLU A 24 2.03 -0.02 7.35
CA GLU A 24 1.01 0.13 8.40
C GLU A 24 0.97 -1.12 9.31
N ALA A 25 2.12 -1.75 9.55
CA ALA A 25 2.22 -2.98 10.35
C ALA A 25 1.66 -2.85 11.78
N ASP A 26 1.61 -1.63 12.30
CA ASP A 26 1.05 -1.24 13.61
C ASP A 26 -0.47 -1.02 13.58
N ARG A 27 -1.12 -1.15 12.41
CA ARG A 27 -2.55 -0.86 12.19
C ARG A 27 -3.25 -2.11 11.66
N PRO A 28 -3.58 -3.09 12.52
CA PRO A 28 -4.10 -4.39 12.09
C PRO A 28 -5.47 -4.33 11.40
N PHE A 29 -6.21 -3.24 11.59
CA PHE A 29 -7.52 -3.02 10.97
C PHE A 29 -7.43 -2.27 9.64
N ASN A 30 -6.26 -1.72 9.30
CA ASN A 30 -6.05 -1.17 7.98
C ASN A 30 -5.69 -2.28 7.01
N ARG A 31 -6.24 -2.21 5.80
CA ARG A 31 -5.79 -3.02 4.66
C ARG A 31 -5.27 -2.12 3.56
N LEU A 32 -4.29 -2.63 2.81
CA LEU A 32 -3.96 -2.03 1.52
C LEU A 32 -5.05 -2.39 0.49
N ASN A 33 -5.34 -1.43 -0.37
CA ASN A 33 -6.21 -1.58 -1.53
C ASN A 33 -5.39 -1.98 -2.74
N ASP A 34 -6.07 -2.47 -3.78
CA ASP A 34 -5.47 -2.62 -5.09
C ASP A 34 -4.87 -1.30 -5.58
N GLY A 35 -3.77 -1.43 -6.30
CA GLY A 35 -3.04 -0.30 -6.85
C GLY A 35 -3.13 -0.24 -8.36
N LYS A 36 -2.65 0.88 -8.91
CA LYS A 36 -2.51 1.11 -10.34
C LYS A 36 -1.15 1.71 -10.64
N VAL A 37 -0.59 1.35 -11.78
CA VAL A 37 0.63 1.95 -12.30
C VAL A 37 0.29 3.24 -13.06
N ASP A 38 1.01 4.32 -12.76
CA ASP A 38 0.88 5.58 -13.47
C ASP A 38 1.71 5.62 -14.77
N ARG A 39 1.65 6.73 -15.53
CA ARG A 39 2.36 6.88 -16.81
C ARG A 39 3.89 6.87 -16.67
N GLN A 40 4.43 7.06 -15.48
CA GLN A 40 5.86 7.03 -15.20
C GLN A 40 6.32 5.65 -14.70
N GLY A 41 5.43 4.65 -14.70
CA GLY A 41 5.74 3.30 -14.23
C GLY A 41 5.71 3.16 -12.71
N ARG A 42 5.21 4.16 -11.96
CA ARG A 42 5.17 4.14 -10.50
C ARG A 42 3.88 3.47 -10.03
N PHE A 43 3.96 2.65 -8.99
CA PHE A 43 2.81 1.91 -8.47
C PHE A 43 2.14 2.70 -7.34
N LEU A 44 0.89 3.14 -7.57
CA LEU A 44 0.07 3.87 -6.61
C LEU A 44 -0.95 2.95 -5.96
N PHE A 45 -1.09 3.00 -4.64
CA PHE A 45 -2.09 2.22 -3.90
C PHE A 45 -2.52 2.98 -2.65
N GLY A 46 -3.72 2.66 -2.17
CA GLY A 46 -4.27 3.26 -0.95
C GLY A 46 -4.36 2.26 0.20
N SER A 47 -4.69 2.76 1.38
CA SER A 47 -5.16 1.96 2.52
C SER A 47 -6.49 2.50 3.06
N MET A 48 -7.19 1.66 3.82
CA MET A 48 -8.40 2.05 4.55
C MET A 48 -8.58 1.20 5.79
N ASP A 49 -9.27 1.74 6.81
CA ASP A 49 -9.79 0.95 7.93
C ASP A 49 -10.91 0.05 7.42
N MET A 50 -10.76 -1.26 7.61
CA MET A 50 -11.75 -2.25 7.20
C MET A 50 -13.05 -2.17 7.99
N ARG A 51 -13.03 -1.54 9.17
CA ARG A 51 -14.22 -1.34 10.00
C ARG A 51 -14.98 -0.05 9.65
N GLU A 52 -14.36 0.81 8.84
CA GLU A 52 -14.87 2.13 8.48
C GLU A 52 -15.15 3.04 9.69
N GLU A 53 -14.47 2.81 10.81
CA GLU A 53 -14.63 3.59 12.04
C GLU A 53 -13.77 4.85 12.01
N GLU A 54 -12.56 4.75 11.45
CA GLU A 54 -11.58 5.84 11.45
C GLU A 54 -11.12 6.20 10.03
N PRO A 55 -10.91 7.50 9.72
CA PRO A 55 -10.32 7.93 8.46
C PRO A 55 -8.79 7.75 8.45
N SER A 56 -8.30 6.58 8.88
CA SER A 56 -6.88 6.27 9.11
C SER A 56 -6.09 5.94 7.83
N GLY A 57 -6.75 5.89 6.67
CA GLY A 57 -6.16 5.48 5.40
C GLY A 57 -5.14 6.47 4.84
N ALA A 58 -4.29 5.99 3.95
CA ALA A 58 -3.28 6.80 3.27
C ALA A 58 -3.19 6.43 1.77
N LEU A 59 -2.54 7.31 1.01
CA LEU A 59 -2.20 7.10 -0.39
C LEU A 59 -0.68 7.01 -0.51
N TYR A 60 -0.21 5.97 -1.20
CA TYR A 60 1.19 5.63 -1.35
C TYR A 60 1.62 5.62 -2.81
N ARG A 61 2.92 5.78 -3.02
CA ARG A 61 3.62 5.59 -4.29
C ARG A 61 4.87 4.76 -4.07
N LEU A 62 5.00 3.68 -4.81
CA LEU A 62 6.23 2.91 -4.93
C LEU A 62 6.91 3.30 -6.25
N ASP A 63 8.13 3.81 -6.15
CA ASP A 63 8.96 4.15 -7.31
C ASP A 63 9.66 2.91 -7.88
N ALA A 64 10.20 3.03 -9.10
CA ALA A 64 10.84 1.91 -9.79
C ALA A 64 12.12 1.39 -9.09
N ASP A 65 12.73 2.22 -8.23
CA ASP A 65 13.84 1.86 -7.35
C ASP A 65 13.38 1.18 -6.03
N LEU A 66 12.09 0.84 -5.93
CA LEU A 66 11.43 0.25 -4.77
C LEU A 66 11.35 1.17 -3.54
N SER A 67 11.64 2.46 -3.68
CA SER A 67 11.41 3.42 -2.61
C SER A 67 9.90 3.69 -2.42
N LEU A 68 9.45 3.69 -1.17
CA LEU A 68 8.04 3.90 -0.82
C LEU A 68 7.83 5.31 -0.26
N HIS A 69 6.84 6.01 -0.82
CA HIS A 69 6.49 7.38 -0.44
C HIS A 69 5.03 7.47 0.00
N VAL A 70 4.77 8.22 1.07
CA VAL A 70 3.41 8.61 1.45
C VAL A 70 3.05 9.89 0.70
N LEU A 71 2.06 9.82 -0.18
CA LEU A 71 1.60 10.98 -0.94
C LEU A 71 0.58 11.81 -0.15
N LYS A 72 -0.29 11.14 0.60
CA LYS A 72 -1.32 11.79 1.41
C LYS A 72 -1.72 10.86 2.54
N LYS A 73 -1.93 11.42 3.73
CA LYS A 73 -2.62 10.73 4.82
C LYS A 73 -4.02 11.31 4.95
N LYS A 74 -5.02 10.45 5.10
CA LYS A 74 -6.31 10.88 5.61
C LYS A 74 -6.17 10.95 7.12
N TYR A 75 -6.57 12.09 7.65
CA TYR A 75 -6.71 12.35 9.07
C TYR A 75 -8.06 13.03 9.24
N HIS A 76 -8.71 12.80 10.37
CA HIS A 76 -9.86 13.61 10.74
C HIS A 76 -9.35 15.03 11.00
N ARG A 77 -9.85 16.03 10.25
CA ARG A 77 -9.88 17.39 10.76
C ARG A 77 -11.16 17.49 11.58
N LEU A 78 -11.00 17.69 12.89
CA LEU A 78 -12.07 18.21 13.74
C LEU A 78 -12.57 19.55 13.18
#